data_AF-A0A3A6NI17-F1
#
_entry.id   AF-A0A3A6NI17-F1
#
_cell.length_a   1.000
_cell.length_b   1.000
_cell.length_c   1.000
_cell.angle_alpha   90.00
_cell.angle_beta   90.00
_cell.angle_gamma   90.00
#
_symmetry.space_group_name_H-M   'P 1'
#
loop_
_entity.id
_entity.type
_entity.pdbx_description
1 polymer ?
#
loop_
_entity_poly.entity_id
_entity_poly.type
_entity_poly.pdbx_seq_one_letter_code
_entity_poly.pdbx_strand_id
1 'polypeptide(L)'
;MGYRRTRGLFFGTRRRSLIYMLMTEQAEGFAAGPTKNEPSDQIPLMQWEDAYQKNQSELSALLLVYLFFGNDGKITFSEHRRIKSFLKKEANQLSVYMRNQVASFIENGLSEERMIDIVNQNKYSEQIYDAALTSIKSLFNNDGKLFLMADRLKKKLKSEEIM
;
A
#
# COMPACT_ATOMS: atom_id res chain seq x y z
N MET A 1 -29.61 9.54 47.43
CA MET A 1 -30.26 10.07 46.20
C MET A 1 -29.16 10.23 45.15
N GLY A 2 -29.01 9.46 44.09
CA GLY A 2 -29.91 8.52 43.45
C GLY A 2 -30.31 9.01 42.05
N TYR A 3 -29.39 9.08 41.10
CA TYR A 3 -29.74 9.12 39.66
C TYR A 3 -28.83 8.19 38.85
N ARG A 4 -29.33 6.95 38.72
CA ARG A 4 -29.04 6.08 37.57
C ARG A 4 -29.71 6.69 36.34
N ARG A 5 -29.00 6.75 35.21
CA ARG A 5 -29.62 6.71 33.89
C ARG A 5 -28.94 5.65 33.05
N THR A 6 -29.63 4.51 32.96
CA THR A 6 -29.49 3.52 31.90
C THR A 6 -30.27 3.96 30.66
N ARG A 7 -29.93 3.30 29.54
CA ARG A 7 -30.60 3.25 28.22
C ARG A 7 -29.98 4.20 27.17
N GLY A 8 -29.64 3.75 25.96
CA GLY A 8 -29.99 2.48 25.33
C GLY A 8 -29.12 2.16 24.10
N LEU A 9 -29.15 0.87 23.78
CA LEU A 9 -28.72 0.29 22.51
C LEU A 9 -29.38 1.00 21.33
N PHE A 10 -28.59 1.36 20.34
CA PHE A 10 -29.03 1.43 18.96
C PHE A 10 -28.15 0.47 18.13
N PHE A 11 -28.69 -0.72 17.88
CA PHE A 11 -28.38 -1.45 16.66
C PHE A 11 -29.16 -0.78 15.52
N GLY A 12 -28.50 -0.48 14.41
CA GLY A 12 -29.13 0.18 13.26
C GLY A 12 -28.17 0.35 12.10
N THR A 13 -28.03 -0.72 11.33
CA THR A 13 -27.67 -0.79 9.91
C THR A 13 -27.53 0.54 9.14
N ARG A 14 -26.36 0.76 8.53
CA ARG A 14 -26.13 1.27 7.15
C ARG A 14 -24.66 1.69 6.97
N ARG A 15 -23.81 0.76 6.53
CA ARG A 15 -22.54 1.09 5.84
C ARG A 15 -22.56 0.40 4.47
N ARG A 16 -23.36 0.96 3.55
CA ARG A 16 -23.36 0.56 2.13
C ARG A 16 -23.28 1.76 1.17
N SER A 17 -22.96 2.97 1.64
CA SER A 17 -23.03 4.18 0.80
C SER A 17 -21.71 4.90 0.52
N LEU A 18 -20.55 4.39 0.96
CA LEU A 18 -19.27 5.10 0.71
C LEU A 18 -18.59 4.75 -0.62
N ILE A 19 -19.05 3.71 -1.32
CA ILE A 19 -18.50 3.33 -2.64
C ILE A 19 -19.08 4.23 -3.75
N TYR A 20 -20.32 4.72 -3.60
CA TYR A 20 -20.97 5.53 -4.63
C TYR A 20 -20.62 7.02 -4.59
N MET A 21 -20.12 7.53 -3.46
CA MET A 21 -19.81 8.96 -3.31
C MET A 21 -18.43 9.33 -3.88
N LEU A 22 -17.53 8.35 -4.08
CA LEU A 22 -16.23 8.55 -4.74
C LEU A 22 -16.30 8.42 -6.27
N MET A 23 -17.41 7.93 -6.82
CA MET A 23 -17.57 7.74 -8.27
C MET A 23 -18.12 8.96 -8.99
N THR A 24 -18.69 9.94 -8.28
CA THR A 24 -19.40 11.07 -8.91
C THR A 24 -18.57 12.35 -9.04
N GLU A 25 -17.43 12.46 -8.35
CA GLU A 25 -16.56 13.67 -8.45
C GLU A 25 -15.52 13.61 -9.58
N GLN A 26 -15.37 12.48 -10.30
CA GLN A 26 -14.40 12.36 -11.41
C GLN A 26 -15.01 12.60 -12.82
N ALA A 27 -16.29 12.92 -12.93
CA ALA A 27 -16.97 13.00 -14.24
C ALA A 27 -17.02 14.41 -14.88
N GLU A 28 -16.56 15.47 -14.21
CA GLU A 28 -16.66 16.83 -14.72
C GLU A 28 -15.27 17.46 -14.91
N GLY A 29 -14.67 17.24 -16.07
CA GLY A 29 -13.38 17.86 -16.37
C GLY A 29 -12.66 17.41 -17.63
N PHE A 30 -13.38 17.08 -18.72
CA PHE A 30 -12.73 16.89 -20.03
C PHE A 30 -13.47 17.68 -21.11
N ALA A 31 -13.16 18.98 -21.18
CA ALA A 31 -13.43 19.81 -22.35
C ALA A 31 -12.27 20.78 -22.56
N ALA A 32 -11.27 20.35 -23.33
CA ALA A 32 -10.35 21.25 -24.03
C ALA A 32 -9.83 20.53 -25.29
N GLY A 33 -10.10 21.14 -26.46
CA GLY A 33 -9.79 20.58 -27.77
C GLY A 33 -8.29 20.50 -28.10
N PRO A 34 -7.95 19.94 -29.28
CA PRO A 34 -6.57 19.61 -29.63
C PRO A 34 -5.82 20.87 -30.09
N THR A 35 -4.81 21.28 -29.33
CA THR A 35 -3.79 22.20 -29.84
C THR A 35 -2.63 21.37 -30.37
N LYS A 36 -2.39 21.51 -31.68
CA LYS A 36 -1.20 20.97 -32.35
C LYS A 36 0.02 21.73 -31.81
N ASN A 37 1.08 21.02 -31.43
CA ASN A 37 2.42 21.10 -32.02
C ASN A 37 3.46 20.28 -31.23
N GLU A 38 4.33 19.63 -31.99
CA GLU A 38 5.55 18.85 -31.67
C GLU A 38 5.41 17.32 -31.47
N PRO A 39 6.26 16.52 -32.16
CA PRO A 39 6.32 15.09 -31.99
C PRO A 39 6.98 14.77 -30.64
N SER A 40 6.35 13.83 -29.97
CA SER A 40 6.42 13.61 -28.54
C SER A 40 7.48 12.60 -28.13
N ASP A 41 8.72 13.04 -27.89
CA ASP A 41 9.74 12.21 -27.24
C ASP A 41 9.56 12.13 -25.71
N GLN A 42 8.63 12.91 -25.13
CA GLN A 42 8.36 12.94 -23.68
C GLN A 42 7.32 11.91 -23.20
N ILE A 43 6.54 11.33 -24.10
CA ILE A 43 5.44 10.40 -23.77
C ILE A 43 5.91 9.02 -23.24
N PRO A 44 7.07 8.46 -23.63
CA PRO A 44 7.57 7.22 -23.04
C PRO A 44 8.13 7.40 -21.61
N LEU A 45 8.78 8.54 -21.34
CA LEU A 45 9.47 8.79 -20.07
C LEU A 45 8.49 8.98 -18.91
N MET A 46 7.45 9.78 -19.15
CA MET A 46 6.44 10.11 -18.14
C MET A 46 5.63 8.86 -17.74
N GLN A 47 5.33 7.97 -18.70
CA GLN A 47 4.67 6.69 -18.41
C GLN A 47 5.57 5.72 -17.63
N TRP A 48 6.88 5.73 -17.88
CA TRP A 48 7.83 4.90 -17.14
C TRP A 48 7.99 5.37 -15.70
N GLU A 49 8.08 6.68 -15.48
CA GLU A 49 8.17 7.27 -14.15
C GLU A 49 6.91 7.00 -13.32
N ASP A 50 5.72 7.17 -13.91
CA ASP A 50 4.46 6.85 -13.24
C ASP A 50 4.36 5.36 -12.89
N ALA A 51 4.76 4.47 -13.81
CA ALA A 51 4.80 3.02 -13.55
C ALA A 51 5.81 2.67 -12.44
N TYR A 52 6.96 3.33 -12.43
CA TYR A 52 7.98 3.16 -11.40
C TYR A 52 7.46 3.60 -10.03
N GLN A 53 6.90 4.81 -9.92
CA GLN A 53 6.35 5.35 -8.68
C GLN A 53 5.18 4.51 -8.15
N LYS A 54 4.33 4.02 -9.04
CA LYS A 54 3.26 3.08 -8.71
C LYS A 54 3.82 1.78 -8.13
N ASN A 55 4.73 1.11 -8.85
CA ASN A 55 5.30 -0.16 -8.41
C ASN A 55 6.04 -0.02 -7.07
N GLN A 56 6.79 1.07 -6.90
CA GLN A 56 7.42 1.42 -5.63
C GLN A 56 6.38 1.56 -4.52
N SER A 57 5.32 2.35 -4.74
CA SER A 57 4.29 2.61 -3.72
C SER A 57 3.53 1.35 -3.32
N GLU A 58 3.20 0.51 -4.30
CA GLU A 58 2.54 -0.78 -4.08
C GLU A 58 3.43 -1.72 -3.27
N LEU A 59 4.70 -1.86 -3.64
CA LEU A 59 5.66 -2.70 -2.91
C LEU A 59 5.93 -2.17 -1.50
N SER A 60 6.04 -0.86 -1.32
CA SER A 60 6.19 -0.21 -0.02
C SER A 60 5.02 -0.54 0.91
N ALA A 61 3.79 -0.50 0.41
CA ALA A 61 2.61 -0.83 1.21
C ALA A 61 2.63 -2.29 1.67
N LEU A 62 3.00 -3.22 0.78
CA LEU A 62 3.11 -4.64 1.09
C LEU A 62 4.23 -4.92 2.09
N LEU A 63 5.43 -4.35 1.88
CA LEU A 63 6.56 -4.47 2.80
C LEU A 63 6.20 -3.96 4.18
N LEU A 64 5.48 -2.84 4.28
CA LEU A 64 5.06 -2.28 5.55
C LEU A 64 4.16 -3.25 6.34
N VAL A 65 3.21 -3.91 5.66
CA VAL A 65 2.34 -4.93 6.28
C VAL A 65 3.15 -6.15 6.68
N TYR A 66 3.99 -6.67 5.79
CA TYR A 66 4.84 -7.83 6.05
C TYR A 66 5.74 -7.60 7.27
N LEU A 67 6.39 -6.45 7.37
CA LEU A 67 7.31 -6.13 8.45
C LEU A 67 6.59 -6.01 9.79
N PHE A 68 5.48 -5.28 9.85
CA PHE A 68 4.72 -5.16 11.11
C PHE A 68 4.11 -6.50 11.53
N PHE A 69 3.45 -7.21 10.61
CA PHE A 69 2.84 -8.50 10.93
C PHE A 69 3.89 -9.57 11.27
N GLY A 70 5.00 -9.65 10.54
CA GLY A 70 6.03 -10.66 10.76
C GLY A 70 6.86 -10.45 12.04
N ASN A 71 6.71 -9.31 12.72
CA ASN A 71 7.44 -9.01 13.95
C ASN A 71 6.92 -9.83 15.14
N ASP A 72 5.60 -9.82 15.34
CA ASP A 72 4.90 -10.42 16.50
C ASP A 72 3.65 -11.23 16.10
N GLY A 73 3.41 -11.40 14.80
CA GLY A 73 2.25 -12.10 14.24
C GLY A 73 0.95 -11.30 14.30
N LYS A 74 1.00 -10.02 14.64
CA LYS A 74 -0.17 -9.14 14.78
C LYS A 74 0.15 -7.75 14.24
N ILE A 75 -0.88 -6.95 13.99
CA ILE A 75 -0.71 -5.54 13.69
C ILE A 75 -1.36 -4.76 14.82
N THR A 76 -0.54 -4.02 15.56
CA THR A 76 -1.01 -3.16 16.65
C THR A 76 -1.82 -1.99 16.09
N PHE A 77 -2.63 -1.35 16.94
CA PHE A 77 -3.37 -0.16 16.56
C PHE A 77 -2.46 0.97 16.04
N SER A 78 -1.27 1.12 16.61
CA SER A 78 -0.25 2.08 16.17
C SER A 78 0.28 1.78 14.77
N GLU A 79 0.61 0.53 14.48
CA GLU A 79 1.11 0.09 13.17
C GLU A 79 0.02 0.22 12.11
N HIS A 80 -1.21 -0.19 12.45
CA HIS A 80 -2.37 0.00 11.59
C HIS A 80 -2.58 1.47 11.22
N ARG A 81 -2.43 2.38 12.19
CA ARG A 81 -2.53 3.83 11.93
C ARG A 81 -1.41 4.32 11.00
N ARG A 82 -0.19 3.81 11.13
CA ARG A 82 0.94 4.12 10.24
C ARG A 82 0.68 3.62 8.82
N ILE A 83 0.22 2.37 8.68
CA ILE A 83 -0.17 1.80 7.37
C ILE A 83 -1.25 2.65 6.72
N LYS A 84 -2.32 2.97 7.45
CA LYS A 84 -3.41 3.80 6.92
C LYS A 84 -2.93 5.19 6.51
N SER A 85 -2.02 5.81 7.28
CA SER A 85 -1.44 7.10 6.94
C SER A 85 -0.60 7.03 5.66
N PHE A 86 0.18 5.96 5.49
CA PHE A 86 0.95 5.71 4.27
C PHE A 86 0.03 5.53 3.05
N LEU A 87 -1.00 4.69 3.15
CA LEU A 87 -1.96 4.48 2.05
C LEU A 87 -2.69 5.77 1.65
N LYS A 88 -2.95 6.66 2.60
CA LYS A 88 -3.56 7.97 2.32
C LYS A 88 -2.58 8.90 1.59
N LYS A 89 -1.30 8.87 1.96
CA LYS A 89 -0.25 9.68 1.32
C LYS A 89 -0.03 9.25 -0.14
N GLU A 90 0.01 7.93 -0.39
CA GLU A 90 0.26 7.36 -1.72
C GLU A 90 -1.04 7.02 -2.48
N ALA A 91 -2.18 7.64 -2.12
CA ALA A 91 -3.49 7.27 -2.64
C ALA A 91 -3.63 7.41 -4.17
N ASN A 92 -2.88 8.34 -4.76
CA ASN A 92 -2.86 8.57 -6.21
C ASN A 92 -2.03 7.51 -6.96
N GLN A 93 -1.02 6.94 -6.30
CA GLN A 93 -0.14 5.93 -6.88
C GLN A 93 -0.64 4.51 -6.63
N LEU A 94 -1.48 4.31 -5.60
CA LEU A 94 -2.01 3.00 -5.24
C LEU A 94 -3.32 2.66 -5.98
N SER A 95 -3.28 1.55 -6.72
CA SER A 95 -4.48 0.98 -7.32
C SER A 95 -5.52 0.61 -6.25
N VAL A 96 -6.80 0.63 -6.61
CA VAL A 96 -7.89 0.19 -5.73
C VAL A 96 -7.71 -1.29 -5.35
N TYR A 97 -7.22 -2.09 -6.30
CA TYR A 97 -6.86 -3.49 -6.08
C TYR A 97 -5.81 -3.63 -4.97
N MET A 98 -4.70 -2.88 -5.05
CA MET A 98 -3.64 -2.96 -4.04
C MET A 98 -4.12 -2.49 -2.66
N ARG A 99 -4.94 -1.44 -2.60
CA ARG A 99 -5.55 -0.99 -1.33
C ARG A 99 -6.41 -2.06 -0.68
N ASN A 100 -7.20 -2.79 -1.47
CA ASN A 100 -8.03 -3.88 -0.98
C ASN A 100 -7.18 -5.10 -0.56
N GLN A 101 -6.13 -5.43 -1.30
CA GLN A 101 -5.19 -6.48 -0.91
C GLN A 101 -4.51 -6.15 0.42
N VAL A 102 -3.97 -4.94 0.57
CA VAL A 102 -3.34 -4.50 1.82
C VAL A 102 -4.31 -4.58 2.99
N ALA A 103 -5.56 -4.16 2.82
CA ALA A 103 -6.58 -4.31 3.85
C ALA A 103 -6.80 -5.78 4.23
N SER A 104 -6.86 -6.69 3.25
CA SER A 104 -6.98 -8.12 3.50
C SER A 104 -5.77 -8.70 4.23
N PHE A 105 -4.55 -8.27 3.89
CA PHE A 105 -3.32 -8.72 4.56
C PHE A 105 -3.17 -8.17 5.98
N ILE A 106 -3.75 -7.00 6.27
CA ILE A 106 -3.80 -6.49 7.64
C ILE A 106 -4.62 -7.42 8.55
N GLU A 107 -5.72 -7.95 8.04
CA GLU A 107 -6.64 -8.81 8.79
C GLU A 107 -6.14 -10.26 8.89
N ASN A 108 -5.63 -10.80 7.79
CA ASN A 108 -5.28 -12.23 7.67
C ASN A 108 -3.78 -12.51 7.83
N GLY A 109 -2.94 -11.47 7.83
CA GLY A 109 -1.50 -11.58 7.78
C GLY A 109 -0.96 -11.73 6.36
N LEU A 110 0.33 -11.39 6.21
CA LEU A 110 1.09 -11.60 4.99
C LEU A 110 2.28 -12.50 5.31
N SER A 111 2.24 -13.75 4.83
CA SER A 111 3.36 -14.68 5.00
C SER A 111 4.54 -14.30 4.12
N GLU A 112 5.72 -14.77 4.49
CA GLU A 112 6.94 -14.54 3.72
C GLU A 112 6.87 -15.19 2.33
N GLU A 113 6.40 -16.43 2.24
CA GLU A 113 6.17 -17.14 0.97
C GLU A 113 5.24 -16.34 0.06
N ARG A 114 4.14 -15.81 0.62
CA ARG A 114 3.20 -15.01 -0.17
C ARG A 114 3.80 -13.67 -0.61
N MET A 115 4.62 -13.05 0.23
CA MET A 115 5.33 -11.83 -0.14
C MET A 115 6.31 -12.08 -1.29
N ILE A 116 7.05 -13.18 -1.24
CA ILE A 116 7.97 -13.63 -2.29
C ILE A 116 7.21 -13.88 -3.60
N ASP A 117 6.11 -14.63 -3.55
CA ASP A 117 5.25 -14.88 -4.72
C ASP A 117 4.81 -13.58 -5.39
N ILE A 118 4.36 -12.60 -4.61
CA ILE A 118 3.89 -11.31 -5.14
C ILE A 118 5.04 -10.55 -5.81
N VAL A 119 6.23 -10.56 -5.22
CA VAL A 119 7.41 -9.91 -5.79
C VAL A 119 7.80 -10.55 -7.13
N ASN A 120 7.84 -11.88 -7.17
CA ASN A 120 8.20 -12.66 -8.36
C ASN A 120 7.13 -12.50 -9.47
N GLN A 121 5.84 -12.54 -9.13
CA GLN A 121 4.73 -12.39 -10.09
C GLN A 121 4.70 -11.00 -10.73
N ASN A 122 4.98 -9.95 -9.95
CA ASN A 122 4.99 -8.57 -10.46
C ASN A 122 6.36 -8.17 -11.05
N LYS A 123 7.36 -9.07 -10.99
CA LYS A 123 8.73 -8.85 -11.50
C LYS A 123 9.33 -7.54 -10.98
N TYR A 124 9.14 -7.24 -9.70
CA TYR A 124 9.75 -6.04 -9.12
C TYR A 124 11.27 -6.18 -9.13
N SER A 125 11.96 -5.18 -9.67
CA SER A 125 13.41 -5.18 -9.68
C SER A 125 13.98 -4.89 -8.29
N GLU A 126 15.25 -5.27 -8.08
CA GLU A 126 15.99 -4.93 -6.85
C GLU A 126 15.98 -3.41 -6.56
N GLN A 127 16.03 -2.59 -7.61
CA GLN A 127 15.99 -1.12 -7.48
C GLN A 127 14.64 -0.63 -6.92
N ILE A 128 13.52 -1.24 -7.35
CA ILE A 128 12.18 -0.93 -6.83
C ILE A 128 12.07 -1.39 -5.38
N TYR A 129 12.63 -2.56 -5.04
CA TYR A 129 12.68 -3.05 -3.66
C TYR A 129 13.43 -2.09 -2.73
N ASP A 130 14.62 -1.63 -3.13
CA ASP A 130 15.43 -0.73 -2.32
C ASP A 130 14.80 0.66 -2.18
N ALA A 131 14.18 1.17 -3.26
CA ALA A 131 13.42 2.41 -3.23
C ALA A 131 12.17 2.29 -2.34
N ALA A 132 11.51 1.13 -2.37
CA ALA A 132 10.35 0.84 -1.54
C ALA A 132 10.74 0.78 -0.06
N LEU A 133 11.83 0.09 0.28
CA LEU A 133 12.35 0.01 1.65
C LEU A 133 12.77 1.39 2.18
N THR A 134 13.40 2.20 1.34
CA THR A 134 13.82 3.57 1.68
C THR A 134 12.62 4.45 2.01
N SER A 135 11.51 4.34 1.25
CA SER A 135 10.32 5.17 1.46
C SER A 135 9.60 4.86 2.78
N ILE A 136 9.66 3.60 3.24
CA ILE A 136 9.01 3.18 4.49
C ILE A 136 9.94 3.21 5.70
N LYS A 137 11.25 3.43 5.50
CA LYS A 137 12.29 3.38 6.55
C LYS A 137 11.94 4.20 7.80
N SER A 138 11.39 5.40 7.60
CA SER A 138 11.01 6.30 8.70
C SER A 138 9.81 5.82 9.50
N LEU A 139 8.98 4.90 8.97
CA LEU A 139 7.76 4.43 9.63
C LEU A 139 8.01 3.36 10.69
N PHE A 140 9.20 2.76 10.70
CA PHE A 140 9.60 1.78 11.70
C PHE A 140 10.79 2.22 12.56
N ASN A 141 11.07 3.53 12.63
CA ASN A 141 11.92 4.18 13.64
C ASN A 141 13.28 3.50 13.92
N ASN A 142 13.98 2.99 12.91
CA ASN A 142 15.25 2.28 13.11
C ASN A 142 15.14 1.00 13.98
N ASP A 143 13.97 0.34 14.01
CA ASP A 143 13.83 -0.97 14.65
C ASP A 143 14.70 -1.99 13.91
N GLY A 144 15.86 -2.30 14.50
CA GLY A 144 16.87 -3.18 13.92
C GLY A 144 16.32 -4.57 13.56
N LYS A 145 15.29 -5.06 14.27
CA LYS A 145 14.67 -6.34 13.95
C LYS A 145 13.93 -6.28 12.61
N LEU A 146 13.23 -5.19 12.33
CA LEU A 146 12.51 -4.99 11.07
C LEU A 146 13.48 -4.80 9.89
N PHE A 147 14.64 -4.15 10.10
CA PHE A 147 15.70 -4.11 9.08
C PHE A 147 16.26 -5.48 8.77
N LEU A 148 16.53 -6.30 9.79
CA LEU A 148 17.04 -7.66 9.59
C LEU A 148 16.03 -8.53 8.84
N MET A 149 14.73 -8.37 9.11
CA MET A 149 13.67 -9.06 8.36
C MET A 149 13.64 -8.64 6.89
N ALA A 150 13.73 -7.33 6.60
CA ALA A 150 13.81 -6.85 5.23
C ALA A 150 15.06 -7.39 4.51
N ASP A 151 16.23 -7.35 5.15
CA ASP A 151 17.47 -7.88 4.57
C ASP A 151 17.40 -9.40 4.32
N ARG A 152 16.78 -10.15 5.23
CA ARG A 152 16.53 -11.57 5.06
C ARG A 152 15.61 -11.85 3.87
N LEU A 153 14.53 -11.09 3.72
CA LEU A 153 13.61 -11.20 2.59
C LEU A 153 14.35 -10.90 1.28
N LYS A 154 15.15 -9.84 1.24
CA LYS A 154 15.98 -9.49 0.07
C LYS A 154 16.93 -10.62 -0.33
N LYS A 155 17.60 -11.25 0.64
CA LYS A 155 18.48 -12.40 0.38
C LYS A 155 17.73 -13.60 -0.22
N LYS A 156 16.51 -13.86 0.26
CA LYS A 156 15.65 -14.94 -0.27
C LYS A 156 15.20 -14.70 -1.70
N LEU A 157 14.78 -13.47 -2.01
CA LEU A 157 14.43 -13.08 -3.37
C LEU A 157 15.59 -13.32 -4.34
N LYS A 158 16.83 -12.96 -3.94
CA LYS A 158 18.03 -13.23 -4.74
C LYS A 158 18.35 -14.71 -4.91
N SER A 159 18.06 -15.54 -3.91
CA SER A 159 18.29 -16.98 -4.02
C SER A 159 17.27 -17.68 -4.92
N GLU A 160 16.07 -17.12 -5.07
CA GLU A 160 15.02 -17.67 -5.93
C GLU A 160 15.14 -17.23 -7.40
N GLU A 161 15.85 -16.12 -7.69
CA GLU A 161 16.23 -15.75 -9.05
C GLU A 161 17.29 -16.68 -9.68
N ILE A 162 17.72 -17.73 -8.96
CA ILE A 162 18.62 -18.78 -9.45
C ILE A 162 17.85 -20.10 -9.56
N MET A 163 17.05 -20.26 -10.62
CA MET A 163 16.81 -21.54 -11.31
C MET A 163 16.11 -21.32 -12.65
#